data_AF-C0HDU1-F1
#
_entry.id   AF-C0HDU1-F1
#
_cell.length_a   1.000
_cell.length_b   1.000
_cell.length_c   1.000
_cell.angle_alpha   90.00
_cell.angle_beta   90.00
_cell.angle_gamma   90.00
#
_symmetry.space_group_name_H-M   'P 1'
#
loop_
_entity.id
_entity.type
_entity.pdbx_description
1 polymer ?
#
loop_
_entity_poly.entity_id
_entity_poly.type
_entity_poly.pdbx_seq_one_letter_code
_entity_poly.pdbx_strand_id
1 'polypeptide(L)'
;MRVAASQLPLPTTTPARRRRRASAPPTAAPRPPPRALAAILRSRVIACLRAQDSETALQAAHAAVHGGITVLEVVMTTPGVLEVIEDLCRSYPSLTFGVGTVLNAADARKAICAGAQFLMSPGTVLDILHDLKESNVLYIPGVLTSTEVLSACSAGAKVVKVS
;
A
#
# COMPACT_ATOMS: atom_id res chain seq x y z
N MET A 1 38.26 61.92 -58.04
CA MET A 1 37.71 62.20 -56.69
C MET A 1 37.68 60.87 -55.93
N ARG A 2 38.63 60.65 -55.00
CA ARG A 2 38.75 59.41 -54.21
C ARG A 2 37.71 59.44 -53.08
N VAL A 3 36.95 58.36 -52.89
CA VAL A 3 36.18 58.14 -51.65
C VAL A 3 36.67 56.84 -51.03
N ALA A 4 37.22 56.98 -49.83
CA ALA A 4 37.81 55.92 -49.03
C ALA A 4 36.72 55.02 -48.42
N ALA A 5 36.88 53.70 -48.54
CA ALA A 5 36.05 52.74 -47.82
C ALA A 5 36.55 52.63 -46.36
N SER A 6 35.75 53.14 -45.43
CA SER A 6 35.92 52.98 -43.99
C SER A 6 35.56 51.55 -43.59
N GLN A 7 36.53 50.79 -43.07
CA GLN A 7 36.30 49.47 -42.50
C GLN A 7 35.74 49.63 -41.07
N LEU A 8 34.48 49.22 -40.86
CA LEU A 8 33.92 49.05 -39.52
C LEU A 8 34.45 47.73 -38.90
N PRO A 9 34.84 47.69 -37.61
CA PRO A 9 35.22 46.45 -36.95
C PRO A 9 34.02 45.49 -36.79
N LEU A 10 34.25 44.21 -37.04
CA LEU A 10 33.26 43.15 -36.79
C LEU A 10 33.00 42.98 -35.27
N PRO A 11 31.75 42.77 -34.85
CA PRO A 11 31.42 42.59 -33.43
C PRO A 11 31.96 41.25 -32.92
N THR A 12 32.73 41.29 -31.84
CA THR A 12 33.19 40.09 -31.12
C THR A 12 32.02 39.50 -30.32
N THR A 13 31.54 38.33 -30.73
CA THR A 13 30.56 37.57 -29.96
C THR A 13 31.21 36.90 -28.76
N THR A 14 30.91 37.39 -27.55
CA THR A 14 31.23 36.70 -26.29
C THR A 14 30.43 35.39 -26.22
N PRO A 15 31.06 34.22 -25.96
CA PRO A 15 30.33 32.97 -25.90
C PRO A 15 29.39 32.96 -24.68
N ALA A 16 28.10 32.77 -24.93
CA ALA A 16 27.08 32.69 -23.89
C ALA A 16 27.38 31.51 -22.94
N ARG A 17 27.61 31.84 -21.66
CA ARG A 17 27.87 30.86 -20.59
C ARG A 17 26.66 29.93 -20.46
N ARG A 18 26.80 28.71 -20.99
CA ARG A 18 25.79 27.65 -20.95
C ARG A 18 25.44 27.36 -19.48
N ARG A 19 24.28 27.82 -19.02
CA ARG A 19 23.75 27.47 -17.69
C ARG A 19 23.57 25.95 -17.67
N ARG A 20 24.37 25.25 -16.86
CA ARG A 20 24.16 23.83 -16.55
C ARG A 20 22.76 23.72 -15.94
N ARG A 21 21.84 23.06 -16.64
CA ARG A 21 20.59 22.57 -16.05
C ARG A 21 20.98 21.68 -14.88
N ALA A 22 20.52 22.01 -13.67
CA ALA A 22 20.59 21.07 -12.56
C ALA A 22 19.87 19.78 -12.98
N SER A 23 20.55 18.65 -12.85
CA SER A 23 19.94 17.34 -13.04
C SER A 23 18.81 17.17 -12.01
N ALA A 24 17.64 16.74 -12.47
CA ALA A 24 16.57 16.32 -11.58
C ALA A 24 17.10 15.25 -10.60
N PRO A 25 16.63 15.23 -9.35
CA PRO A 25 17.03 14.19 -8.40
C PRO A 25 16.68 12.81 -8.99
N PRO A 26 17.50 11.77 -8.73
CA PRO A 26 17.20 10.42 -9.19
C PRO A 26 15.84 10.01 -8.65
N THR A 27 14.92 9.67 -9.54
CA THR A 27 13.65 9.02 -9.17
C THR A 27 14.00 7.72 -8.46
N ALA A 28 13.58 7.60 -7.19
CA ALA A 28 13.83 6.40 -6.40
C ALA A 28 13.36 5.16 -7.17
N ALA A 29 14.17 4.09 -7.14
CA ALA A 29 13.81 2.83 -7.78
C ALA A 29 12.44 2.34 -7.27
N PRO A 30 11.65 1.63 -8.10
CA PRO A 30 10.35 1.11 -7.69
C PRO A 30 10.49 0.23 -6.44
N ARG A 31 9.79 0.59 -5.35
CA ARG A 31 9.79 -0.22 -4.13
C ARG A 31 9.21 -1.60 -4.43
N PRO A 32 9.79 -2.69 -3.90
CA PRO A 32 9.22 -4.02 -4.06
C PRO A 32 7.79 -4.07 -3.49
N PRO A 33 6.90 -4.92 -4.03
CA PRO A 33 5.54 -5.05 -3.52
C PRO A 33 5.56 -5.49 -2.04
N PRO A 34 4.55 -5.10 -1.23
CA PRO A 34 4.44 -5.56 0.15
C PRO A 34 4.48 -7.07 0.21
N ARG A 35 5.16 -7.64 1.23
CA ARG A 35 5.27 -9.10 1.39
C ARG A 35 3.89 -9.79 1.39
N ALA A 36 2.89 -9.14 1.98
CA ALA A 36 1.51 -9.60 1.99
C ALA A 36 0.92 -9.77 0.58
N LEU A 37 1.19 -8.84 -0.35
CA LEU A 37 0.69 -8.96 -1.74
C LEU A 37 1.27 -10.20 -2.43
N ALA A 38 2.57 -10.45 -2.26
CA ALA A 38 3.20 -11.63 -2.81
C ALA A 38 2.65 -12.93 -2.19
N ALA A 39 2.35 -12.93 -0.88
CA ALA A 39 1.72 -14.08 -0.22
C ALA A 39 0.30 -14.33 -0.74
N ILE A 40 -0.51 -13.28 -0.91
CA ILE A 40 -1.86 -13.35 -1.49
C ILE A 40 -1.82 -13.95 -2.90
N LEU A 41 -0.92 -13.46 -3.77
CA LEU A 41 -0.81 -13.98 -5.14
C LEU A 41 -0.37 -15.45 -5.20
N ARG A 42 0.45 -15.90 -4.25
CA ARG A 42 0.84 -17.32 -4.14
C ARG A 42 -0.30 -18.19 -3.60
N SER A 43 -0.99 -17.74 -2.55
CA SER A 43 -2.09 -18.47 -1.91
C SER A 43 -3.31 -18.57 -2.82
N ARG A 44 -3.57 -17.53 -3.63
CA ARG A 44 -4.77 -17.34 -4.49
C ARG A 44 -6.10 -17.23 -3.73
N VAL A 45 -6.10 -17.50 -2.43
CA VAL A 45 -7.26 -17.40 -1.53
C VAL A 45 -6.87 -16.61 -0.29
N ILE A 46 -7.79 -15.76 0.18
CA ILE A 46 -7.77 -15.12 1.49
C ILE A 46 -8.99 -15.64 2.25
N ALA A 47 -8.78 -16.30 3.40
CA ALA A 47 -9.89 -16.67 4.27
C ALA A 47 -10.36 -15.44 5.07
N CYS A 48 -11.66 -15.18 5.07
CA CYS A 48 -12.27 -14.10 5.86
C CYS A 48 -13.01 -14.71 7.05
N LEU A 49 -12.56 -14.40 8.26
CA LEU A 49 -13.12 -14.94 9.50
C LEU A 49 -13.88 -13.86 10.27
N ARG A 50 -15.09 -14.20 10.70
CA ARG A 50 -15.91 -13.45 11.65
C ARG A 50 -16.42 -14.40 12.71
N ALA A 51 -16.34 -13.99 13.98
CA ALA A 51 -16.88 -14.75 15.09
C ALA A 51 -17.60 -13.83 16.10
N GLN A 52 -18.27 -14.43 17.07
CA GLN A 52 -18.99 -13.71 18.13
C GLN A 52 -18.07 -13.26 19.27
N ASP A 53 -16.90 -13.89 19.41
CA ASP A 53 -15.89 -13.64 20.43
C ASP A 53 -14.50 -14.07 19.94
N SER A 54 -13.46 -13.70 20.70
CA SER A 54 -12.07 -13.97 20.37
C SER A 54 -11.69 -15.44 20.52
N GLU A 55 -12.27 -16.16 21.47
CA GLU A 55 -11.98 -17.59 21.68
C GLU A 55 -12.40 -18.41 20.46
N THR A 56 -13.64 -18.22 20.01
CA THR A 56 -14.18 -18.86 18.81
C THR A 56 -13.38 -18.46 17.57
N ALA A 57 -13.02 -17.19 17.45
CA ALA A 57 -12.19 -16.71 16.34
C ALA A 57 -10.82 -17.39 16.33
N LEU A 58 -10.17 -17.50 17.48
CA LEU A 58 -8.85 -18.10 17.60
C LEU A 58 -8.89 -19.59 17.23
N GLN A 59 -9.84 -20.34 17.80
CA GLN A 59 -10.04 -21.76 17.47
C GLN A 59 -10.28 -21.97 15.96
N ALA A 60 -11.16 -21.17 15.36
CA ALA A 60 -11.46 -21.25 13.93
C ALA A 60 -10.26 -20.86 13.06
N ALA A 61 -9.48 -19.84 13.45
CA ALA A 61 -8.29 -19.42 12.73
C ALA A 61 -7.20 -20.49 12.77
N HIS A 62 -6.93 -21.10 13.93
CA HIS A 62 -5.99 -22.23 14.03
C HIS A 62 -6.46 -23.41 13.17
N ALA A 63 -7.75 -23.77 13.24
CA ALA A 63 -8.31 -24.84 12.41
C ALA A 63 -8.14 -24.56 10.91
N ALA A 64 -8.38 -23.31 10.46
CA ALA A 64 -8.18 -22.90 9.08
C ALA A 64 -6.71 -23.01 8.65
N VAL A 65 -5.77 -22.56 9.51
CA VAL A 65 -4.33 -22.68 9.28
C VAL A 65 -3.91 -24.15 9.17
N HIS A 66 -4.37 -25.01 10.08
CA HIS A 66 -4.13 -26.45 10.01
C HIS A 66 -4.73 -27.10 8.76
N GLY A 67 -5.83 -26.55 8.25
CA GLY A 67 -6.45 -26.92 6.97
C GLY A 67 -5.70 -26.42 5.73
N GLY A 68 -4.59 -25.69 5.89
CA GLY A 68 -3.75 -25.21 4.79
C GLY A 68 -4.01 -23.77 4.35
N ILE A 69 -4.83 -23.00 5.08
CA ILE A 69 -4.96 -21.56 4.81
C ILE A 69 -3.67 -20.85 5.23
N THR A 70 -3.05 -20.17 4.26
CA THR A 70 -1.79 -19.43 4.48
C THR A 70 -1.96 -17.92 4.52
N VAL A 71 -3.14 -17.43 4.11
CA VAL A 71 -3.53 -16.02 4.18
C VAL A 71 -4.93 -15.91 4.76
N LEU A 72 -5.05 -15.24 5.90
CA LEU A 72 -6.30 -15.13 6.66
C LEU A 72 -6.49 -13.70 7.17
N GLU A 73 -7.71 -13.18 7.07
CA GLU A 73 -8.13 -11.99 7.79
C GLU A 73 -9.15 -12.32 8.89
N VAL A 74 -9.07 -11.58 9.99
CA VAL A 74 -10.14 -11.53 11.00
C VAL A 74 -10.74 -10.13 10.98
N VAL A 75 -12.06 -10.04 10.96
CA VAL A 75 -12.75 -8.74 10.80
C VAL A 75 -12.87 -7.97 12.13
N MET A 76 -12.78 -6.64 12.07
CA MET A 76 -12.88 -5.71 13.22
C MET A 76 -14.15 -5.85 14.05
N THR A 77 -15.23 -6.34 13.43
CA THR A 77 -16.50 -6.61 14.11
C THR A 77 -16.48 -7.86 14.98
N THR A 78 -15.39 -8.63 14.99
CA THR A 78 -15.15 -9.74 15.93
C THR A 78 -14.57 -9.16 17.22
N PRO A 79 -15.21 -9.34 18.39
CA PRO A 79 -14.64 -8.90 19.65
C PRO A 79 -13.27 -9.54 19.91
N GLY A 80 -12.31 -8.74 20.38
CA GLY A 80 -10.94 -9.20 20.66
C GLY A 80 -10.11 -9.57 19.43
N VAL A 81 -10.42 -8.98 18.26
CA VAL A 81 -9.70 -9.22 17.00
C VAL A 81 -8.20 -8.94 17.09
N LEU A 82 -7.77 -7.96 17.88
CA LEU A 82 -6.36 -7.56 17.93
C LEU A 82 -5.52 -8.64 18.64
N GLU A 83 -6.04 -9.18 19.74
CA GLU A 83 -5.45 -10.28 20.49
C GLU A 83 -5.36 -11.56 19.63
N VAL A 84 -6.38 -11.82 18.80
CA VAL A 84 -6.34 -12.93 17.84
C VAL A 84 -5.22 -12.74 16.81
N ILE A 85 -5.05 -11.53 16.27
CA ILE A 85 -3.98 -11.24 15.31
C ILE A 85 -2.59 -11.36 15.94
N GLU A 86 -2.43 -10.86 17.17
CA GLU A 86 -1.18 -10.98 17.92
C GLU A 86 -0.80 -12.45 18.14
N ASP A 87 -1.78 -13.30 18.50
CA ASP A 87 -1.54 -14.73 18.65
C ASP A 87 -1.16 -15.38 17.32
N LEU A 88 -1.95 -15.17 16.26
CA LEU A 88 -1.71 -15.79 14.96
C LEU A 88 -0.33 -15.41 14.38
N CYS A 89 0.05 -14.14 14.46
CA CYS A 89 1.35 -13.66 13.99
C CYS A 89 2.52 -14.28 14.80
N ARG A 90 2.32 -14.51 16.11
CA ARG A 90 3.31 -15.15 16.98
C ARG A 90 3.39 -16.66 16.76
N SER A 91 2.24 -17.32 16.61
CA SER A 91 2.10 -18.77 16.45
C SER A 91 2.54 -19.23 15.05
N TYR A 92 2.35 -18.41 14.01
CA TYR A 92 2.64 -18.76 12.62
C TYR A 92 3.39 -17.64 11.87
N PRO A 93 4.67 -17.36 12.23
CA PRO A 93 5.41 -16.22 11.70
C PRO A 93 5.71 -16.28 10.19
N SER A 94 5.55 -17.44 9.55
CA SER A 94 5.72 -17.63 8.11
C SER A 94 4.43 -17.37 7.30
N LEU A 95 3.28 -17.24 7.96
CA LEU A 95 1.98 -17.01 7.34
C LEU A 95 1.61 -15.52 7.34
N THR A 96 0.58 -15.17 6.57
CA THR A 96 0.16 -13.78 6.39
C THR A 96 -1.21 -13.56 7.00
N PHE A 97 -1.26 -12.70 8.00
CA PHE A 97 -2.51 -12.32 8.68
C PHE A 97 -2.84 -10.86 8.46
N GLY A 98 -4.12 -10.57 8.34
CA GLY A 98 -4.62 -9.21 8.17
C GLY A 98 -5.90 -8.96 8.95
N VAL A 99 -6.35 -7.72 8.91
CA VAL A 99 -7.61 -7.31 9.55
C VAL A 99 -8.56 -6.73 8.53
N GLY A 100 -9.79 -7.26 8.52
CA GLY A 100 -10.87 -6.80 7.67
C GLY A 100 -11.83 -5.83 8.38
N THR A 101 -12.71 -5.18 7.63
CA THR A 101 -13.69 -4.20 8.16
C THR A 101 -13.01 -3.01 8.88
N VAL A 102 -11.84 -2.59 8.41
CA VAL A 102 -11.14 -1.41 8.94
C VAL A 102 -11.76 -0.15 8.35
N LEU A 103 -12.43 0.67 9.17
CA LEU A 103 -13.23 1.81 8.67
C LEU A 103 -12.57 3.18 8.88
N ASN A 104 -11.46 3.24 9.62
CA ASN A 104 -10.77 4.48 9.93
C ASN A 104 -9.27 4.24 10.19
N ALA A 105 -8.49 5.30 10.16
CA ALA A 105 -7.05 5.26 10.37
C ALA A 105 -6.65 4.85 11.80
N ALA A 106 -7.46 5.12 12.81
CA ALA A 106 -7.15 4.72 14.18
C ALA A 106 -7.18 3.20 14.35
N ASP A 107 -8.19 2.53 13.80
CA ASP A 107 -8.29 1.07 13.81
C ASP A 107 -7.24 0.42 12.91
N ALA A 108 -6.89 1.06 11.78
CA ALA A 108 -5.75 0.64 10.96
C ALA A 108 -4.45 0.61 11.78
N ARG A 109 -4.15 1.69 12.53
CA ARG A 109 -2.95 1.74 13.39
C ARG A 109 -2.97 0.67 14.47
N LYS A 110 -4.12 0.44 15.14
CA LYS A 110 -4.25 -0.63 16.14
C LYS A 110 -3.98 -2.01 15.53
N ALA A 111 -4.57 -2.32 14.37
CA ALA A 111 -4.33 -3.57 13.67
C ALA A 111 -2.86 -3.77 13.31
N ILE A 112 -2.19 -2.71 12.84
CA ILE A 112 -0.76 -2.75 12.51
C ILE A 112 0.08 -2.98 13.75
N CYS A 113 -0.22 -2.31 14.86
CA CYS A 113 0.45 -2.54 16.14
C CYS A 113 0.29 -3.99 16.63
N ALA A 114 -0.87 -4.60 16.41
CA ALA A 114 -1.13 -6.03 16.68
C ALA A 114 -0.38 -6.98 15.72
N GLY A 115 0.25 -6.45 14.67
CA GLY A 115 1.05 -7.23 13.72
C GLY A 115 0.36 -7.54 12.40
N ALA A 116 -0.79 -6.93 12.09
CA ALA A 116 -1.46 -7.13 10.81
C ALA A 116 -0.55 -6.75 9.63
N GLN A 117 -0.40 -7.66 8.68
CA GLN A 117 0.45 -7.50 7.50
C GLN A 117 -0.33 -6.93 6.30
N PHE A 118 -1.65 -7.04 6.34
CA PHE A 118 -2.55 -6.34 5.43
C PHE A 118 -3.84 -5.91 6.13
N LEU A 119 -4.52 -4.93 5.54
CA LEU A 119 -5.78 -4.38 6.00
C LEU A 119 -6.79 -4.40 4.87
N MET A 120 -8.07 -4.58 5.22
CA MET A 120 -9.17 -4.56 4.26
C MET A 120 -10.35 -3.78 4.82
N SER A 121 -11.04 -3.08 3.94
CA SER A 121 -12.23 -2.30 4.26
C SER A 121 -13.34 -2.58 3.23
N PRO A 122 -14.62 -2.43 3.59
CA PRO A 122 -15.73 -2.63 2.65
C PRO A 122 -15.79 -1.54 1.56
N GLY A 123 -15.26 -0.35 1.83
CA GLY A 123 -15.14 0.75 0.87
C GLY A 123 -13.74 1.36 0.90
N THR A 124 -13.46 2.34 0.05
CA THR A 124 -12.17 3.04 0.06
C THR A 124 -12.10 4.07 1.19
N VAL A 125 -11.12 3.95 2.08
CA VAL A 125 -10.83 4.90 3.16
C VAL A 125 -9.52 5.61 2.84
N LEU A 126 -9.61 6.83 2.31
CA LEU A 126 -8.43 7.58 1.81
C LEU A 126 -7.40 7.86 2.90
N ASP A 127 -7.86 8.13 4.13
CA ASP A 127 -6.96 8.40 5.26
C ASP A 127 -6.04 7.21 5.55
N ILE A 128 -6.50 5.97 5.33
CA ILE A 128 -5.67 4.77 5.49
C ILE A 128 -4.61 4.71 4.38
N LEU A 129 -4.96 5.02 3.13
CA LEU A 129 -3.97 5.10 2.04
C LEU A 129 -2.91 6.16 2.31
N HIS A 130 -3.33 7.31 2.84
CA HIS A 130 -2.42 8.42 3.15
C HIS A 130 -1.47 8.06 4.29
N ASP A 131 -1.98 7.52 5.39
CA ASP A 131 -1.19 7.10 6.55
C ASP A 131 -0.18 5.99 6.20
N LEU A 132 -0.51 5.11 5.25
CA LEU A 132 0.30 3.93 4.90
C LEU A 132 1.23 4.13 3.71
N LYS A 133 1.34 5.34 3.17
CA LYS A 133 2.17 5.62 1.97
C LYS A 133 3.62 5.13 2.12
N GLU A 134 4.18 5.23 3.32
CA GLU A 134 5.53 4.77 3.67
C GLU A 134 5.56 3.45 4.47
N SER A 135 4.40 2.84 4.70
CA SER A 135 4.29 1.56 5.42
C SER A 135 4.55 0.36 4.50
N ASN A 136 5.01 -0.74 5.11
CA ASN A 136 5.12 -2.04 4.45
C ASN A 136 3.82 -2.87 4.53
N VAL A 137 2.80 -2.35 5.21
CA VAL A 137 1.48 -2.99 5.34
C VAL A 137 0.68 -2.75 4.07
N LEU A 138 0.07 -3.80 3.54
CA LEU A 138 -0.79 -3.71 2.36
C LEU A 138 -2.19 -3.26 2.77
N TYR A 139 -2.75 -2.24 2.12
CA TYR A 139 -4.16 -1.91 2.25
C TYR A 139 -4.93 -2.29 0.98
N ILE A 140 -6.05 -3.01 1.16
CA ILE A 140 -6.93 -3.54 0.12
C ILE A 140 -8.31 -2.89 0.30
N PRO A 141 -8.59 -1.74 -0.31
CA PRO A 141 -9.90 -1.12 -0.22
C PRO A 141 -10.96 -1.90 -1.00
N GLY A 142 -12.16 -1.96 -0.43
CA GLY A 142 -13.36 -2.41 -1.13
C GLY A 142 -13.87 -1.37 -2.11
N VAL A 143 -14.42 -1.84 -3.23
CA VAL A 143 -14.99 -1.05 -4.33
C VAL A 143 -16.12 -1.85 -4.99
N LEU A 144 -17.07 -1.18 -5.65
CA LEU A 144 -18.14 -1.84 -6.39
C LEU A 144 -18.22 -1.37 -7.85
N THR A 145 -17.84 -0.13 -8.14
CA THR A 145 -17.96 0.51 -9.46
C THR A 145 -16.61 0.80 -10.10
N SER A 146 -16.58 0.93 -11.43
CA SER A 146 -15.36 1.31 -12.17
C SER A 146 -14.78 2.65 -11.70
N THR A 147 -15.63 3.61 -11.32
CA THR A 147 -15.19 4.90 -10.79
C THR A 147 -14.46 4.74 -9.46
N GLU A 148 -14.97 3.90 -8.56
CA GLU A 148 -14.32 3.60 -7.28
C GLU A 148 -13.00 2.86 -7.47
N VAL A 149 -12.95 1.88 -8.40
CA VAL A 149 -11.70 1.19 -8.79
C VAL A 149 -10.66 2.22 -9.25
N LEU A 150 -11.02 3.09 -10.20
CA LEU A 150 -10.12 4.12 -10.71
C LEU A 150 -9.66 5.09 -9.61
N SER A 151 -10.58 5.48 -8.71
CA SER A 151 -10.29 6.39 -7.60
C SER A 151 -9.32 5.77 -6.60
N ALA A 152 -9.54 4.52 -6.20
CA ALA A 152 -8.66 3.79 -5.29
C ALA A 152 -7.26 3.60 -5.88
N CYS A 153 -7.17 3.17 -7.15
CA CYS A 153 -5.89 3.02 -7.85
C CYS A 153 -5.15 4.35 -7.98
N SER A 154 -5.84 5.45 -8.30
CA SER A 154 -5.25 6.79 -8.40
C SER A 154 -4.73 7.30 -7.05
N ALA A 155 -5.38 6.91 -5.95
CA ALA A 155 -4.95 7.20 -4.58
C ALA A 155 -3.80 6.28 -4.10
N GLY A 156 -3.35 5.32 -4.92
CA GLY A 156 -2.18 4.48 -4.65
C GLY A 156 -2.49 3.06 -4.17
N ALA A 157 -3.74 2.62 -4.22
CA ALA A 157 -4.08 1.21 -3.95
C ALA A 157 -3.40 0.29 -4.97
N LYS A 158 -2.73 -0.76 -4.48
CA LYS A 158 -2.03 -1.76 -5.32
C LYS A 158 -2.95 -2.90 -5.78
N VAL A 159 -4.03 -3.12 -5.04
CA VAL A 159 -5.07 -4.13 -5.28
C VAL A 159 -6.34 -3.62 -4.62
N VAL A 160 -7.49 -4.00 -5.17
CA VAL A 160 -8.82 -3.66 -4.64
C VAL A 160 -9.64 -4.94 -4.47
N LYS A 161 -10.60 -4.92 -3.54
CA LYS A 161 -11.61 -5.97 -3.40
C LYS A 161 -12.90 -5.51 -4.06
N VAL A 162 -13.44 -6.31 -4.97
CA VAL A 162 -14.77 -6.06 -5.55
C VAL A 162 -15.80 -6.83 -4.73
N SER A 163 -16.77 -6.13 -4.14
CA SER A 163 -17.81 -6.74 -3.28
C SER A 163 -19.09 -5.92 -3.25
#